data_AF-A0A161MQQ4-F1
#
_entry.id   AF-A0A161MQQ4-F1
#
_cell.length_a   1.000
_cell.length_b   1.000
_cell.length_c   1.000
_cell.angle_alpha   90.00
_cell.angle_beta   90.00
_cell.angle_gamma   90.00
#
_symmetry.space_group_name_H-M   'P 1'
#
loop_
_entity.id
_entity.type
_entity.pdbx_description
1 polymer ?
#
loop_
_entity_poly.entity_id
_entity_poly.type
_entity_poly.pdbx_seq_one_letter_code
_entity_poly.pdbx_strand_id
1 'polypeptide(L)'
;KMPVSTFLRTPLTDLTGTLLTQQDFGKCSEIEFKALNCLEAYGHIRAVEKCNDLLEDYKECFQMNKQMKRFQEMRNERRRQYNSGERSKDELYAVGPRVDSFQ
;
A
#
# COMPACT_ATOMS: atom_id res chain seq x y z
N LYS A 1 3.61 12.41 5.72
CA LYS A 1 3.75 13.40 4.62
C LYS A 1 3.42 12.69 3.32
N MET A 2 2.63 13.33 2.46
CA MET A 2 2.14 12.75 1.20
C MET A 2 3.28 12.72 0.18
N PRO A 3 3.54 11.61 -0.55
CA PRO A 3 4.71 11.51 -1.44
C PRO A 3 4.63 12.40 -2.70
N VAL A 4 3.47 13.01 -2.96
CA VAL A 4 3.09 13.48 -4.30
C VAL A 4 3.42 14.96 -4.56
N SER A 5 3.73 15.77 -3.54
CA SER A 5 3.90 17.23 -3.72
C SER A 5 5.34 17.70 -3.55
N THR A 6 6.00 17.98 -4.66
CA THR A 6 7.26 18.73 -4.69
C THR A 6 6.94 20.22 -4.57
N PHE A 7 6.72 20.70 -3.35
CA PHE A 7 6.37 22.11 -3.08
C PHE A 7 7.46 23.12 -3.48
N LEU A 8 8.69 22.67 -3.74
CA LEU A 8 9.82 23.51 -4.14
C LEU A 8 10.40 23.00 -5.46
N ARG A 9 10.20 23.74 -6.56
CA ARG A 9 10.82 23.43 -7.86
C ARG A 9 12.22 24.01 -7.94
N THR A 10 13.20 23.13 -8.04
CA THR A 10 14.63 23.42 -8.24
C THR A 10 15.23 22.40 -9.21
N PRO A 11 16.36 22.69 -9.88
CA PRO A 11 17.03 21.70 -10.72
C PRO A 11 17.35 20.39 -9.99
N LEU A 12 17.66 20.46 -8.70
CA LEU A 12 17.95 19.28 -7.87
C LEU A 12 16.69 18.44 -7.61
N THR A 13 15.55 19.08 -7.34
CA THR A 13 14.28 18.38 -7.11
C THR A 13 13.67 17.86 -8.41
N ASP A 14 13.95 18.48 -9.56
CA ASP A 14 13.57 17.94 -10.87
C ASP A 14 14.39 16.69 -11.21
N LEU A 15 15.68 16.66 -10.86
CA LEU A 15 16.54 15.49 -11.07
C LEU A 15 16.25 14.33 -10.12
N THR A 16 15.92 14.63 -8.86
CA THR A 16 15.72 13.61 -7.80
C THR A 16 14.24 13.32 -7.51
N GLY A 17 13.32 14.02 -8.17
CA GLY A 17 11.87 13.88 -7.94
C GLY A 17 11.35 12.46 -8.19
N THR A 18 11.90 11.77 -9.20
CA THR A 18 11.55 10.39 -9.54
C THR A 18 12.01 9.35 -8.51
N LEU A 19 12.93 9.71 -7.60
CA LEU A 19 13.35 8.81 -6.50
C LEU A 19 12.32 8.75 -5.37
N LEU A 20 11.46 9.77 -5.27
CA LEU A 20 10.45 9.89 -4.21
C LEU A 20 9.05 9.50 -4.70
N THR A 21 8.88 9.33 -6.00
CA THR A 21 7.63 8.91 -6.63
C THR A 21 7.76 7.47 -7.15
N GLN A 22 6.61 6.83 -7.36
CA GLN A 22 6.54 5.46 -7.85
C GLN A 22 6.25 5.40 -9.37
N GLN A 23 6.50 6.51 -10.08
CA GLN A 23 6.04 6.76 -11.46
C GLN A 23 6.74 5.89 -12.49
N ASP A 24 7.96 5.42 -12.24
CA ASP A 24 8.69 4.64 -13.24
C ASP A 24 8.20 3.18 -13.26
N PHE A 25 8.22 2.42 -12.15
CA PHE A 25 7.90 0.97 -12.18
C PHE A 25 7.42 0.32 -10.87
N GLY A 26 6.91 1.06 -9.88
CA GLY A 26 6.53 0.41 -8.62
C GLY A 26 5.09 -0.08 -8.59
N LYS A 27 4.83 -1.09 -7.74
CA LYS A 27 3.52 -1.72 -7.48
C LYS A 27 2.36 -0.74 -7.22
N CYS A 28 2.66 0.50 -6.82
CA CYS A 28 1.68 1.52 -6.47
C CYS A 28 1.47 2.59 -7.57
N SER A 29 2.11 2.46 -8.73
CA SER A 29 2.10 3.46 -9.80
C SER A 29 0.70 3.80 -10.29
N GLU A 30 -0.17 2.80 -10.46
CA GLU A 30 -1.57 3.02 -10.90
C GLU A 30 -2.39 3.82 -9.88
N ILE A 31 -2.19 3.55 -8.59
CA ILE A 31 -2.90 4.24 -7.52
C ILE A 31 -2.37 5.67 -7.39
N GLU A 32 -1.05 5.84 -7.53
CA GLU A 32 -0.41 7.15 -7.60
C GLU A 32 -0.98 7.99 -8.74
N PHE A 33 -1.11 7.40 -9.93
CA PHE A 33 -1.62 8.10 -11.10
C PHE A 33 -3.07 8.54 -10.92
N LYS A 34 -3.93 7.70 -10.31
CA LYS A 34 -5.31 8.08 -9.97
C LYS A 34 -5.35 9.22 -8.95
N ALA A 35 -4.50 9.17 -7.92
CA ALA A 35 -4.41 10.24 -6.92
C ALA A 35 -3.94 11.57 -7.54
N LEU A 36 -2.95 11.52 -8.42
CA LEU A 36 -2.45 12.66 -9.19
C LEU A 36 -3.53 13.30 -10.07
N ASN A 37 -4.25 12.49 -10.85
CA ASN A 37 -5.34 13.00 -11.70
C ASN A 37 -6.44 13.70 -10.89
N CYS A 38 -6.76 13.17 -9.70
CA CYS A 38 -7.71 13.81 -8.80
C CYS A 38 -7.17 15.14 -8.25
N LEU A 39 -5.90 15.19 -7.86
CA LEU A 39 -5.24 16.41 -7.40
C LEU A 39 -5.20 17.49 -8.49
N GLU A 40 -4.94 17.10 -9.74
CA GLU A 40 -4.93 18.00 -10.90
C GLU A 40 -6.34 18.56 -11.18
N ALA A 41 -7.38 17.73 -11.09
CA ALA A 41 -8.76 18.14 -11.36
C ALA A 41 -9.31 19.12 -10.31
N TYR A 42 -9.00 18.95 -9.02
CA TYR A 42 -9.60 19.72 -7.92
C TYR A 42 -8.68 20.78 -7.31
N GLY A 43 -7.36 20.68 -7.54
CA GLY A 43 -6.36 21.51 -6.89
C GLY A 43 -6.19 21.22 -5.40
N HIS A 44 -5.11 21.73 -4.80
CA HIS A 44 -4.66 21.33 -3.46
C HIS A 44 -5.71 21.55 -2.35
N ILE A 45 -6.49 22.63 -2.41
CA ILE A 45 -7.43 22.98 -1.32
C ILE A 45 -8.62 22.02 -1.28
N ARG A 46 -9.24 21.74 -2.43
CA ARG A 46 -10.43 20.90 -2.53
C ARG A 46 -10.08 19.40 -2.58
N ALA A 47 -8.87 19.07 -3.03
CA ALA A 47 -8.42 17.69 -3.11
C ALA A 47 -8.28 17.02 -1.74
N VAL A 48 -8.06 17.77 -0.65
CA VAL A 48 -8.00 17.19 0.70
C VAL A 48 -9.32 16.49 1.05
N GLU A 49 -10.46 17.05 0.65
CA GLU A 49 -11.76 16.43 0.89
C GLU A 49 -12.17 15.49 -0.25
N LYS A 50 -11.96 15.89 -1.51
CA LYS A 50 -12.46 15.16 -2.69
C LYS A 50 -11.62 13.96 -3.08
N CYS A 51 -10.32 13.98 -2.79
CA CYS A 51 -9.37 12.95 -3.19
C CYS A 51 -8.87 12.12 -1.99
N ASN A 52 -9.45 12.29 -0.79
CA ASN A 52 -8.92 11.69 0.44
C ASN A 52 -8.73 10.17 0.31
N ASP A 53 -9.73 9.47 -0.24
CA ASP A 53 -9.70 8.00 -0.37
C ASP A 53 -8.53 7.54 -1.24
N LEU A 54 -8.33 8.17 -2.41
CA LEU A 54 -7.21 7.85 -3.32
C LEU A 54 -5.85 8.14 -2.68
N LEU A 55 -5.77 9.20 -1.88
CA LEU A 55 -4.54 9.60 -1.20
C LEU A 55 -4.23 8.68 -0.02
N GLU A 56 -5.25 8.23 0.70
CA GLU A 56 -5.12 7.23 1.75
C GLU A 56 -4.72 5.86 1.19
N ASP A 57 -5.30 5.45 0.06
CA ASP A 57 -4.96 4.20 -0.62
C ASP A 57 -3.53 4.22 -1.15
N TYR A 58 -3.09 5.32 -1.76
CA TYR A 58 -1.71 5.46 -2.20
C TYR A 58 -0.73 5.41 -1.01
N LYS A 59 -1.07 6.11 0.08
CA LYS A 59 -0.29 6.07 1.32
C LYS A 59 -0.25 4.66 1.93
N GLU A 60 -1.36 3.93 1.90
CA GLU A 60 -1.43 2.55 2.35
C GLU A 60 -0.56 1.65 1.49
N CYS A 61 -0.64 1.76 0.16
CA CYS A 61 0.18 0.97 -0.75
C CYS A 61 1.68 1.19 -0.51
N PHE A 62 2.10 2.45 -0.28
CA PHE A 62 3.49 2.79 -0.02
C PHE A 62 3.99 2.31 1.35
N GLN A 63 3.16 2.40 2.40
CA GLN A 63 3.57 2.10 3.78
C GLN A 63 3.22 0.68 4.24
N MET A 64 2.27 0.02 3.59
CA MET A 64 1.69 -1.29 3.92
C MET A 64 1.16 -1.42 5.35
N ASN A 65 0.85 -0.30 6.03
CA ASN A 65 0.50 -0.30 7.45
C ASN A 65 -0.75 -1.14 7.76
N LYS A 66 -1.84 -0.95 6.99
CA LYS A 66 -3.10 -1.67 7.22
C LYS A 66 -2.91 -3.15 6.87
N GLN A 67 -2.25 -3.45 5.74
CA GLN A 67 -1.92 -4.82 5.34
C GLN A 67 -1.10 -5.57 6.41
N MET A 68 -0.04 -4.94 6.95
CA MET A 68 0.80 -5.56 7.98
C MET A 68 0.07 -5.79 9.29
N LYS A 69 -0.75 -4.83 9.72
CA LYS A 69 -1.60 -5.01 10.91
C LYS A 69 -2.57 -6.18 10.73
N ARG A 70 -3.24 -6.26 9.57
CA ARG A 70 -4.12 -7.40 9.25
C ARG A 70 -3.37 -8.72 9.31
N PHE A 71 -2.17 -8.79 8.74
CA PHE A 71 -1.33 -10.00 8.78
C PHE A 71 -0.97 -10.40 10.22
N GLN A 72 -0.60 -9.44 11.06
CA GLN A 72 -0.26 -9.68 12.47
C GLN A 72 -1.47 -10.24 13.23
N GLU A 73 -2.65 -9.64 13.09
CA GLU A 73 -3.87 -10.13 13.76
C GLU A 73 -4.23 -11.56 13.33
N MET A 74 -4.22 -11.83 12.02
CA MET A 74 -4.47 -13.19 11.50
C MET A 74 -3.45 -14.21 12.02
N ARG A 75 -2.17 -13.81 12.16
CA ARG A 75 -1.11 -14.67 12.69
C ARG A 75 -1.28 -14.92 14.19
N ASN A 76 -1.64 -13.90 14.95
CA ASN A 76 -1.88 -13.99 16.39
C ASN A 76 -3.06 -14.90 16.69
N GLU A 77 -4.16 -14.73 15.99
CA GLU A 77 -5.36 -15.56 16.16
C GLU A 77 -5.10 -17.01 15.79
N ARG A 78 -4.38 -17.26 14.68
CA ARG A 78 -3.94 -18.62 14.32
C ARG A 78 -3.11 -19.28 15.42
N ARG A 79 -2.20 -18.53 16.05
CA ARG A 79 -1.37 -19.03 17.14
C ARG A 79 -2.18 -19.25 18.42
N ARG A 80 -3.18 -18.40 18.70
CA ARG A 80 -4.14 -18.60 19.80
C ARG A 80 -4.87 -19.94 19.64
N GLN A 81 -5.43 -20.20 18.46
CA GLN A 81 -6.16 -21.44 18.14
C GLN A 81 -5.28 -22.68 18.26
N TYR A 82 -4.02 -22.60 17.84
CA TYR A 82 -3.06 -23.71 18.01
C TYR A 82 -2.74 -23.97 19.49
N ASN A 83 -2.51 -22.90 20.27
CA ASN A 83 -2.18 -23.03 21.69
C ASN A 83 -3.38 -23.51 22.54
N SER A 84 -4.62 -23.18 22.15
CA SER A 84 -5.83 -23.67 22.81
C SER A 84 -6.23 -25.09 22.38
N GLY A 85 -5.56 -25.66 21.37
CA GLY A 85 -5.90 -26.97 20.82
C GLY A 85 -7.11 -26.98 19.88
N GLU A 86 -7.69 -25.81 19.56
CA GLU A 86 -8.77 -25.66 18.56
C GLU A 86 -8.30 -26.03 17.13
N ARG A 87 -6.98 -25.93 16.87
CA ARG A 87 -6.37 -26.22 15.57
C ARG A 87 -5.20 -27.19 15.72
N SER A 88 -5.16 -28.21 14.86
CA SER A 88 -4.07 -29.18 14.79
C SER A 88 -2.77 -28.58 14.22
N LYS A 89 -1.64 -29.25 14.45
CA LYS A 89 -0.34 -28.82 13.91
C LYS A 89 -0.30 -28.86 12.38
N ASP A 90 -0.98 -29.83 11.78
CA ASP A 90 -1.00 -30.03 10.33
C ASP A 90 -1.85 -28.96 9.63
N GLU A 91 -2.87 -28.43 10.31
CA GLU A 91 -3.73 -27.35 9.83
C GLU A 91 -3.23 -25.94 10.24
N LEU A 92 -2.02 -25.84 10.79
CA LEU A 92 -1.46 -24.56 11.25
C LEU A 92 -1.34 -23.56 10.10
N TYR A 93 -1.00 -24.02 8.91
CA TYR A 93 -0.94 -23.21 7.70
C TYR A 93 -1.87 -23.79 6.64
N ALA A 94 -2.40 -22.94 5.76
CA ALA A 94 -3.13 -23.41 4.59
C ALA A 94 -2.21 -24.29 3.75
N VAL A 95 -2.78 -25.33 3.13
CA VAL A 95 -2.07 -26.17 2.18
C VAL A 95 -1.48 -25.26 1.11
N GLY A 96 -0.18 -25.42 0.84
CA GLY A 96 0.50 -24.66 -0.20
C GLY A 96 -0.20 -24.87 -1.55
N PRO A 97 -0.12 -23.88 -2.44
CA PRO A 97 -0.60 -24.07 -3.80
C PRO A 97 0.11 -25.27 -4.45
N ARG A 98 -0.57 -25.94 -5.38
CA ARG A 98 0.01 -27.10 -6.08
C ARG A 98 1.25 -26.65 -6.87
N VAL A 99 2.26 -27.52 -6.98
CA VAL A 99 3.57 -27.19 -7.59
C VAL A 99 3.44 -26.69 -9.05
N ASP A 100 2.37 -27.09 -9.76
CA ASP A 100 2.04 -26.71 -11.13
C ASP A 100 1.14 -25.45 -11.23
N SER A 101 0.79 -24.79 -10.12
CA SER A 101 -0.20 -23.70 -10.13
C SER A 101 0.37 -22.33 -10.55
N PHE A 102 1.53 -22.29 -11.20
CA PHE A 102 2.06 -21.06 -11.77
C PHE A 102 1.23 -20.69 -12.99
N GLN A 103 0.22 -19.85 -12.79
CA GLN A 103 -0.51 -19.16 -13.85
C GLN A 103 -0.38 -17.66 -13.66
#